data_AF-A0A430AH60-F1
#
_entry.id   AF-A0A430AH60-F1
#
_cell.length_a   1.000
_cell.length_b   1.000
_cell.length_c   1.000
_cell.angle_alpha   90.00
_cell.angle_beta   90.00
_cell.angle_gamma   90.00
#
_symmetry.space_group_name_H-M   'P 1'
#
loop_
_entity.id
_entity.type
_entity.pdbx_description
1 polymer ?
#
loop_
_entity_poly.entity_id
_entity_poly.type
_entity_poly.pdbx_seq_one_letter_code
_entity_poly.pdbx_strand_id
1 'polypeptide(L)'
;MANVERVINWFRAREGRVIYSMTNRLGPNSYDCSSSVFFALIEAGFLSKGTGIGNTESLYHLEGRLLLPIARNQVQRGDLFVAGVKGSSGNAGGHTGVFVSSSRIIHCSGSLGIAETNASGYMGDGSGLPVYFYRLKGADQPVGNTHNGIAIDNVTNSVADTTVKWLKEKYAPLLTLHMVRADLQPNNVYTVVVDCYSFSTLQYALNRAAADLRITEPGYIQSNMVHNQNSDGTYRIEIRNCNPQMAKRVVPLLSKNLSTDTYANILGKTIVKSPTSYGSFDIRIKGEGFNNHDTPIVVGEIQSYLYALAKLTGDHVKSFKY
;
A
#
# COMPACT_ATOMS: atom_id res chain seq x y z
N MET A 1 7.08 0.47 -14.00
CA MET A 1 6.82 -0.98 -14.01
C MET A 1 5.38 -1.24 -13.58
N ALA A 2 4.81 -2.39 -13.98
CA ALA A 2 3.47 -2.79 -13.56
C ALA A 2 3.48 -3.10 -12.06
N ASN A 3 2.51 -2.57 -11.30
CA ASN A 3 2.52 -2.69 -9.84
C ASN A 3 1.10 -2.91 -9.31
N VAL A 4 0.90 -3.97 -8.54
CA VAL A 4 -0.40 -4.35 -7.95
C VAL A 4 -0.95 -3.33 -6.95
N GLU A 5 -0.11 -2.58 -6.25
CA GLU A 5 -0.56 -1.49 -5.38
C GLU A 5 -1.19 -0.35 -6.18
N ARG A 6 -0.75 -0.14 -7.43
CA ARG A 6 -1.41 0.84 -8.31
C ARG A 6 -2.80 0.39 -8.73
N VAL A 7 -3.03 -0.92 -8.86
CA VAL A 7 -4.39 -1.47 -9.07
C VAL A 7 -5.25 -1.14 -7.86
N ILE A 8 -4.81 -1.46 -6.65
CA ILE A 8 -5.58 -1.23 -5.43
C ILE A 8 -5.79 0.28 -5.17
N ASN A 9 -4.77 1.10 -5.35
CA ASN A 9 -4.86 2.57 -5.19
C ASN A 9 -5.86 3.18 -6.16
N TRP A 10 -5.98 2.66 -7.39
CA TRP A 10 -7.00 3.10 -8.34
C TRP A 10 -8.42 2.90 -7.78
N PHE A 11 -8.68 1.76 -7.14
CA PHE A 11 -9.96 1.50 -6.47
C PHE A 11 -10.14 2.42 -5.25
N ARG A 12 -9.13 2.54 -4.39
CA ARG A 12 -9.19 3.40 -3.18
C ARG A 12 -9.46 4.86 -3.48
N ALA A 13 -8.89 5.37 -4.57
CA ALA A 13 -9.15 6.73 -5.02
C ALA A 13 -10.63 6.97 -5.37
N ARG A 14 -11.38 5.92 -5.70
CA ARG A 14 -12.79 5.97 -6.12
C ARG A 14 -13.76 5.38 -5.10
N GLU A 15 -13.24 4.84 -4.00
CA GLU A 15 -14.05 4.26 -2.93
C GLU A 15 -15.02 5.30 -2.35
N GLY A 16 -16.31 4.96 -2.34
CA GLY A 16 -17.39 5.85 -1.90
C GLY A 16 -17.64 7.09 -2.78
N ARG A 17 -16.97 7.21 -3.93
CA ARG A 17 -17.08 8.38 -4.84
C ARG A 17 -17.74 8.07 -6.18
N VAL A 18 -17.91 6.80 -6.51
CA VAL A 18 -18.47 6.36 -7.80
C VAL A 18 -19.58 5.35 -7.57
N ILE A 19 -20.58 5.35 -8.45
CA ILE A 19 -21.70 4.40 -8.39
C ILE A 19 -21.49 3.24 -9.36
N TYR A 20 -22.24 2.15 -9.14
CA TYR A 20 -22.27 1.05 -10.08
C TYR A 20 -23.19 1.35 -11.26
N SER A 21 -22.72 1.11 -12.49
CA SER A 21 -23.55 1.18 -13.69
C SER A 21 -22.99 0.30 -14.80
N MET A 22 -23.82 -0.61 -15.32
CA MET A 22 -23.49 -1.39 -16.53
C MET A 22 -23.68 -0.56 -17.82
N THR A 23 -24.53 0.46 -17.77
CA THR A 23 -24.75 1.37 -18.92
C THR A 23 -23.65 2.43 -18.99
N ASN A 24 -23.42 3.14 -17.89
CA ASN A 24 -22.42 4.20 -17.78
C ASN A 24 -21.12 3.66 -17.14
N ARG A 25 -20.57 2.60 -17.72
CA ARG A 25 -19.49 1.81 -17.10
C ARG A 25 -18.08 2.36 -17.31
N LEU A 26 -17.91 3.46 -18.03
CA LEU A 26 -16.62 3.96 -18.52
C LEU A 26 -16.07 5.18 -17.75
N GLY A 27 -16.63 5.46 -16.57
CA GLY A 27 -16.24 6.61 -15.76
C GLY A 27 -16.81 7.95 -16.27
N PRO A 28 -16.42 9.06 -15.62
CA PRO A 28 -15.64 9.09 -14.38
C PRO A 28 -16.48 8.76 -13.14
N ASN A 29 -17.80 8.95 -13.20
CA ASN A 29 -18.71 8.89 -12.04
C ASN A 29 -19.26 7.49 -11.77
N SER A 30 -19.11 6.55 -12.71
CA SER A 30 -19.64 5.21 -12.57
C SER A 30 -18.84 4.17 -13.34
N TYR A 31 -18.83 2.94 -12.80
CA TYR A 31 -18.17 1.77 -13.36
C TYR A 31 -19.03 0.54 -13.08
N ASP A 32 -18.73 -0.60 -13.70
CA ASP A 32 -19.20 -1.90 -13.22
C ASP A 32 -18.04 -2.73 -12.68
N CYS A 33 -18.35 -3.94 -12.21
CA CYS A 33 -17.37 -4.83 -11.59
C CYS A 33 -16.16 -5.08 -12.51
N SER A 34 -16.42 -5.36 -13.78
CA SER A 34 -15.37 -5.69 -14.74
C SER A 34 -14.68 -4.47 -15.35
N SER A 35 -15.41 -3.39 -15.65
CA SER A 35 -14.81 -2.16 -16.19
C SER A 35 -13.87 -1.54 -15.18
N SER A 36 -14.22 -1.54 -13.89
CA SER A 36 -13.36 -1.05 -12.83
C SER A 36 -12.03 -1.82 -12.76
N VAL A 37 -12.05 -3.15 -12.90
CA VAL A 37 -10.83 -3.97 -12.99
C VAL A 37 -10.02 -3.64 -14.24
N PHE A 38 -10.65 -3.51 -15.42
CA PHE A 38 -9.93 -3.14 -16.65
C PHE A 38 -9.21 -1.79 -16.53
N PHE A 39 -9.89 -0.75 -16.05
CA PHE A 39 -9.27 0.56 -15.86
C PHE A 39 -8.14 0.51 -14.84
N ALA A 40 -8.31 -0.23 -13.73
CA ALA A 40 -7.26 -0.37 -12.73
C ALA A 40 -6.02 -1.09 -13.29
N LEU A 41 -6.21 -2.13 -14.11
CA LEU A 41 -5.11 -2.85 -14.77
C LEU A 41 -4.39 -1.99 -15.83
N ILE A 42 -5.12 -1.18 -16.59
CA ILE A 42 -4.53 -0.24 -17.54
C ILE A 42 -3.70 0.82 -16.80
N GLU A 43 -4.27 1.44 -15.77
CA GLU A 43 -3.57 2.48 -14.99
C GLU A 43 -2.31 1.91 -14.33
N ALA A 44 -2.41 0.72 -13.76
CA ALA A 44 -1.31 0.04 -13.12
C ALA A 44 -0.22 -0.45 -14.08
N GLY A 45 -0.47 -0.44 -15.39
CA GLY A 45 0.49 -0.82 -16.43
C GLY A 45 0.52 -2.32 -16.76
N PHE A 46 -0.49 -3.08 -16.34
CA PHE A 46 -0.67 -4.50 -16.70
C PHE A 46 -1.30 -4.68 -18.09
N LEU A 47 -2.13 -3.73 -18.49
CA LEU A 47 -2.72 -3.64 -19.81
C LEU A 47 -2.25 -2.36 -20.50
N SER A 48 -2.16 -2.39 -21.83
CA SER A 48 -1.78 -1.21 -22.61
C SER A 48 -2.87 -0.12 -22.53
N LYS A 49 -2.49 1.17 -22.64
CA LYS A 49 -3.44 2.30 -22.59
C LYS A 49 -4.54 2.23 -23.67
N GLY A 50 -4.30 1.56 -24.79
CA GLY A 50 -5.27 1.38 -25.87
C GLY A 50 -6.16 0.14 -25.72
N THR A 51 -6.05 -0.61 -24.62
CA THR A 51 -6.86 -1.82 -24.40
C THR A 51 -8.34 -1.44 -24.23
N GLY A 52 -9.21 -2.00 -25.08
CA GLY A 52 -10.65 -1.80 -24.95
C GLY A 52 -11.19 -2.32 -23.61
N ILE A 53 -12.14 -1.60 -23.03
CA ILE A 53 -12.73 -1.95 -21.73
C ILE A 53 -13.74 -3.08 -21.92
N GLY A 54 -13.33 -4.28 -21.58
CA GLY A 54 -14.13 -5.48 -21.71
C GLY A 54 -15.10 -5.73 -20.56
N ASN A 55 -15.67 -6.93 -20.50
CA ASN A 55 -16.57 -7.44 -19.47
C ASN A 55 -15.98 -8.65 -18.71
N THR A 56 -16.73 -9.27 -17.81
CA THR A 56 -16.28 -10.46 -17.04
C THR A 56 -15.80 -11.60 -17.94
N GLU A 57 -16.47 -11.88 -19.05
CA GLU A 57 -16.03 -12.92 -20.01
C GLU A 57 -14.70 -12.58 -20.65
N SER A 58 -14.48 -11.32 -21.01
CA SER A 58 -13.19 -10.89 -21.55
C SER A 58 -12.05 -10.95 -20.53
N LEU A 59 -12.33 -10.92 -19.21
CA LEU A 59 -11.31 -11.20 -18.19
C LEU A 59 -10.89 -12.66 -18.23
N TYR A 60 -11.82 -13.62 -18.41
CA TYR A 60 -11.46 -15.03 -18.58
C TYR A 60 -10.57 -15.26 -19.81
N HIS A 61 -10.75 -14.48 -20.88
CA HIS A 61 -9.86 -14.54 -22.04
C HIS A 61 -8.42 -14.06 -21.76
N LEU A 62 -8.14 -13.46 -20.60
CA LEU A 62 -6.79 -13.10 -20.16
C LEU A 62 -6.10 -14.24 -19.38
N GLU A 63 -6.80 -15.32 -19.06
CA GLU A 63 -6.25 -16.51 -18.42
C GLU A 63 -5.10 -17.11 -19.23
N GLY A 64 -4.03 -17.52 -18.55
CA GLY A 64 -2.80 -18.05 -19.16
C GLY A 64 -1.91 -16.99 -19.82
N ARG A 65 -2.44 -15.78 -20.09
CA ARG A 65 -1.66 -14.65 -20.61
C ARG A 65 -1.31 -13.67 -19.49
N LEU A 66 -2.28 -12.94 -18.97
CA LEU A 66 -2.09 -12.01 -17.86
C LEU A 66 -2.59 -12.60 -16.54
N LEU A 67 -3.66 -13.39 -16.55
CA LEU A 67 -4.22 -13.99 -15.34
C LEU A 67 -3.69 -15.41 -15.18
N LEU A 68 -2.88 -15.62 -14.15
CA LEU A 68 -2.35 -16.93 -13.79
C LEU A 68 -3.27 -17.57 -12.73
N PRO A 69 -3.94 -18.70 -13.02
CA PRO A 69 -4.82 -19.35 -12.05
C PRO A 69 -4.08 -19.72 -10.77
N ILE A 70 -4.73 -19.48 -9.62
CA ILE A 70 -4.25 -19.87 -8.29
C ILE A 70 -5.39 -20.49 -7.47
N ALA A 71 -5.05 -21.22 -6.42
CA ALA A 71 -6.02 -21.75 -5.47
C ALA A 71 -6.47 -20.68 -4.45
N ARG A 72 -7.68 -20.82 -3.90
CA ARG A 72 -8.24 -19.87 -2.91
C ARG A 72 -7.34 -19.66 -1.68
N ASN A 73 -6.64 -20.70 -1.23
CA ASN A 73 -5.73 -20.65 -0.09
C ASN A 73 -4.38 -19.97 -0.42
N GLN A 74 -4.11 -19.68 -1.69
CA GLN A 74 -2.90 -18.98 -2.16
C GLN A 74 -3.12 -17.49 -2.39
N VAL A 75 -4.38 -17.02 -2.33
CA VAL A 75 -4.67 -15.61 -2.62
C VAL A 75 -3.98 -14.70 -1.62
N GLN A 76 -3.40 -13.64 -2.14
CA GLN A 76 -2.79 -12.57 -1.37
C GLN A 76 -3.29 -11.22 -1.89
N ARG A 77 -2.92 -10.15 -1.19
CA ARG A 77 -3.18 -8.77 -1.63
C ARG A 77 -2.74 -8.60 -3.10
N GLY A 78 -3.54 -7.93 -3.92
CA GLY A 78 -3.24 -7.69 -5.33
C GLY A 78 -3.64 -8.81 -6.30
N ASP A 79 -4.00 -10.00 -5.80
CA ASP A 79 -4.63 -11.04 -6.63
C ASP A 79 -6.07 -10.64 -7.00
N LEU A 80 -6.61 -11.21 -8.07
CA LEU A 80 -7.96 -10.96 -8.56
C LEU A 80 -8.87 -12.16 -8.29
N PHE A 81 -10.15 -11.90 -8.10
CA PHE A 81 -11.18 -12.92 -8.26
C PHE A 81 -12.04 -12.61 -9.48
N VAL A 82 -12.51 -13.64 -10.17
CA VAL A 82 -13.54 -13.54 -11.22
C VAL A 82 -14.56 -14.63 -10.91
N ALA A 83 -15.81 -14.24 -10.72
CA ALA A 83 -16.92 -15.10 -10.41
C ALA A 83 -17.93 -15.14 -11.56
N GLY A 84 -18.61 -16.28 -11.68
CA GLY A 84 -19.57 -16.57 -12.75
C GLY A 84 -19.13 -17.76 -13.60
N VAL A 85 -20.08 -18.42 -14.25
CA VAL A 85 -19.80 -19.56 -15.13
C VAL A 85 -19.09 -19.08 -16.39
N LYS A 86 -17.87 -19.58 -16.65
CA LYS A 86 -17.11 -19.26 -17.88
C LYS A 86 -17.96 -19.55 -19.12
N GLY A 87 -18.07 -18.59 -20.04
CA GLY A 87 -18.94 -18.67 -21.22
C GLY A 87 -20.38 -18.20 -21.00
N SER A 88 -20.77 -17.88 -19.76
CA SER A 88 -22.14 -17.49 -19.38
C SER A 88 -22.19 -16.36 -18.33
N SER A 89 -21.09 -15.65 -18.08
CA SER A 89 -20.94 -14.55 -17.11
C SER A 89 -21.15 -13.16 -17.71
N GLY A 90 -21.76 -13.07 -18.89
CA GLY A 90 -22.12 -11.79 -19.50
C GLY A 90 -23.15 -11.01 -18.68
N ASN A 91 -23.21 -9.69 -18.86
CA ASN A 91 -24.14 -8.80 -18.14
C ASN A 91 -24.00 -8.95 -16.61
N ALA A 92 -25.11 -9.27 -15.91
CA ALA A 92 -25.14 -9.46 -14.47
C ALA A 92 -24.74 -10.89 -14.01
N GLY A 93 -24.31 -11.76 -14.95
CA GLY A 93 -24.00 -13.17 -14.68
C GLY A 93 -22.65 -13.43 -14.01
N GLY A 94 -21.88 -12.39 -13.71
CA GLY A 94 -20.56 -12.51 -13.10
C GLY A 94 -20.18 -11.31 -12.24
N HIS A 95 -19.05 -11.47 -11.54
CA HIS A 95 -18.55 -10.46 -10.62
C HIS A 95 -17.04 -10.53 -10.50
N THR A 96 -16.37 -9.44 -10.18
CA THR A 96 -14.90 -9.41 -10.11
C THR A 96 -14.41 -8.24 -9.26
N GLY A 97 -13.17 -8.32 -8.84
CA GLY A 97 -12.51 -7.35 -7.99
C GLY A 97 -11.13 -7.84 -7.56
N VAL A 98 -10.52 -7.11 -6.61
CA VAL A 98 -9.13 -7.31 -6.20
C VAL A 98 -9.08 -7.64 -4.71
N PHE A 99 -8.24 -8.60 -4.31
CA PHE A 99 -7.95 -8.86 -2.91
C PHE A 99 -7.09 -7.73 -2.33
N VAL A 100 -7.50 -7.16 -1.20
CA VAL A 100 -6.65 -6.23 -0.42
C VAL A 100 -5.98 -6.92 0.77
N SER A 101 -6.45 -8.12 1.10
CA SER A 101 -5.83 -9.14 1.97
C SER A 101 -6.43 -10.50 1.61
N SER A 102 -6.01 -11.59 2.26
CA SER A 102 -6.61 -12.92 2.05
C SER A 102 -8.10 -13.03 2.45
N SER A 103 -8.62 -12.06 3.21
CA SER A 103 -10.00 -12.06 3.73
C SER A 103 -10.84 -10.85 3.30
N ARG A 104 -10.24 -9.87 2.61
CA ARG A 104 -10.87 -8.61 2.21
C ARG A 104 -10.66 -8.34 0.73
N ILE A 105 -11.68 -7.81 0.08
CA ILE A 105 -11.66 -7.45 -1.35
C ILE A 105 -12.07 -5.99 -1.51
N ILE A 106 -11.61 -5.36 -2.60
CA ILE A 106 -12.14 -4.09 -3.09
C ILE A 106 -12.68 -4.30 -4.50
N HIS A 107 -13.90 -3.82 -4.73
CA HIS A 107 -14.64 -4.13 -5.95
C HIS A 107 -15.73 -3.09 -6.20
N CYS A 108 -16.26 -3.05 -7.43
CA CYS A 108 -17.44 -2.24 -7.75
C CYS A 108 -18.69 -3.12 -7.73
N SER A 109 -19.69 -2.81 -6.90
CA SER A 109 -20.92 -3.59 -6.76
C SER A 109 -22.18 -2.73 -6.78
N GLY A 110 -23.30 -3.34 -7.19
CA GLY A 110 -24.58 -2.66 -7.42
C GLY A 110 -25.07 -1.79 -6.26
N SER A 111 -24.91 -2.25 -5.02
CA SER A 111 -25.39 -1.57 -3.82
C SER A 111 -24.41 -0.56 -3.22
N LEU A 112 -23.11 -0.69 -3.51
CA LEU A 112 -22.05 0.06 -2.80
C LEU A 112 -21.21 0.96 -3.71
N GLY A 113 -21.33 0.84 -5.04
CA GLY A 113 -20.33 1.40 -5.94
C GLY A 113 -18.98 0.74 -5.68
N ILE A 114 -17.87 1.50 -5.73
CA ILE A 114 -16.56 0.97 -5.29
C ILE A 114 -16.47 0.99 -3.77
N ALA A 115 -16.26 -0.18 -3.16
CA ALA A 115 -16.10 -0.35 -1.71
C ALA A 115 -15.25 -1.56 -1.36
N GLU A 116 -14.63 -1.53 -0.18
CA GLU A 116 -13.98 -2.69 0.43
C GLU A 116 -14.93 -3.51 1.30
N THR A 117 -15.04 -4.81 1.02
CA THR A 117 -15.89 -5.76 1.74
C THR A 117 -15.11 -6.98 2.21
N ASN A 118 -15.78 -7.85 2.97
CA ASN A 118 -15.25 -9.20 3.20
C ASN A 118 -15.19 -9.94 1.88
N ALA A 119 -14.20 -10.81 1.69
CA ALA A 119 -14.12 -11.65 0.51
C ALA A 119 -15.28 -12.66 0.48
N SER A 120 -15.45 -13.41 1.57
CA SER A 120 -16.54 -14.39 1.66
C SER A 120 -17.91 -13.70 1.65
N GLY A 121 -18.80 -14.20 0.80
CA GLY A 121 -20.16 -13.71 0.62
C GLY A 121 -20.31 -12.56 -0.38
N TYR A 122 -19.23 -11.84 -0.72
CA TYR A 122 -19.27 -10.68 -1.62
C TYR A 122 -18.51 -10.87 -2.93
N MET A 123 -17.79 -11.98 -3.11
CA MET A 123 -17.14 -12.31 -4.40
C MET A 123 -18.15 -12.82 -5.44
N GLY A 124 -19.39 -13.10 -5.04
CA GLY A 124 -20.41 -13.78 -5.84
C GLY A 124 -20.70 -15.19 -5.34
N ASP A 125 -19.84 -15.72 -4.46
CA ASP A 125 -20.01 -16.97 -3.72
C ASP A 125 -21.27 -16.99 -2.86
N GLY A 126 -21.63 -15.84 -2.25
CA GLY A 126 -22.88 -15.70 -1.49
C GLY A 126 -24.14 -15.87 -2.35
N SER A 127 -24.03 -15.67 -3.66
CA SER A 127 -25.11 -15.91 -4.65
C SER A 127 -24.97 -17.26 -5.36
N GLY A 128 -24.05 -18.12 -4.91
CA GLY A 128 -23.82 -19.44 -5.49
C GLY A 128 -23.00 -19.44 -6.79
N LEU A 129 -22.38 -18.32 -7.17
CA LEU A 129 -21.54 -18.28 -8.37
C LEU A 129 -20.20 -18.99 -8.11
N PRO A 130 -19.68 -19.76 -9.08
CA PRO A 130 -18.31 -20.27 -9.00
C PRO A 130 -17.33 -19.09 -9.01
N VAL A 131 -16.28 -19.16 -8.18
CA VAL A 131 -15.26 -18.10 -8.06
C VAL A 131 -13.90 -18.67 -8.43
N TYR A 132 -13.23 -18.00 -9.35
CA TYR A 132 -11.88 -18.30 -9.81
C TYR A 132 -10.92 -17.21 -9.32
N PHE A 133 -9.69 -17.61 -8.99
CA PHE A 133 -8.69 -16.72 -8.40
C PHE A 133 -7.46 -16.65 -9.30
N TYR A 134 -6.91 -15.44 -9.45
CA TYR A 134 -5.83 -15.19 -10.39
C TYR A 134 -4.76 -14.29 -9.82
N ARG A 135 -3.51 -14.64 -10.12
CA ARG A 135 -2.35 -13.78 -9.95
C ARG A 135 -2.00 -13.10 -11.26
N LEU A 136 -1.63 -11.82 -11.21
CA LEU A 136 -1.20 -11.08 -12.39
C LEU A 136 0.21 -11.50 -12.84
N LYS A 137 0.37 -11.92 -14.09
CA LYS A 137 1.66 -12.24 -14.72
C LYS A 137 2.48 -10.97 -14.92
N GLY A 138 3.78 -11.03 -14.61
CA GLY A 138 4.65 -9.87 -14.73
C GLY A 138 4.29 -8.76 -13.74
N ALA A 139 3.41 -9.05 -12.78
CA ALA A 139 3.41 -8.30 -11.54
C ALA A 139 4.80 -8.51 -10.97
N ASP A 140 5.51 -7.42 -10.66
CA ASP A 140 6.25 -7.43 -9.40
C ASP A 140 5.23 -7.98 -8.42
N GLN A 141 5.46 -9.22 -7.97
CA GLN A 141 4.53 -9.92 -7.10
C GLN A 141 4.07 -8.85 -6.10
N PRO A 142 2.78 -8.80 -5.69
CA PRO A 142 2.52 -8.25 -4.38
C PRO A 142 3.57 -8.93 -3.54
N VAL A 143 4.52 -8.14 -3.03
CA VAL A 143 5.51 -8.65 -2.11
C VAL A 143 4.64 -9.48 -1.19
N GLY A 144 4.86 -10.79 -1.16
CA GLY A 144 3.89 -11.68 -0.56
C GLY A 144 3.71 -11.29 0.89
N ASN A 145 3.27 -12.21 1.71
CA ASN A 145 3.59 -12.13 3.12
C ASN A 145 5.14 -12.15 3.32
N THR A 146 5.83 -11.06 3.01
CA THR A 146 7.26 -10.90 2.77
C THR A 146 7.72 -9.70 3.58
N HIS A 147 6.94 -8.61 3.58
CA HIS A 147 7.08 -7.57 4.57
C HIS A 147 6.67 -8.09 5.93
N ASN A 148 7.52 -7.82 6.91
CA ASN A 148 7.21 -8.18 8.28
C ASN A 148 6.45 -7.03 8.93
N GLY A 149 5.42 -7.35 9.68
CA GLY A 149 4.77 -6.44 10.61
C GLY A 149 5.00 -6.89 12.04
N ILE A 150 4.70 -6.01 12.98
CA ILE A 150 4.73 -6.31 14.40
C ILE A 150 3.36 -6.00 15.00
N ALA A 151 2.80 -6.97 15.71
CA ALA A 151 1.55 -6.85 16.42
C ALA A 151 1.84 -6.79 17.92
N ILE A 152 1.18 -5.85 18.59
CA ILE A 152 1.11 -5.77 20.05
C ILE A 152 -0.35 -5.95 20.41
N ASP A 153 -0.68 -6.99 21.16
CA ASP A 153 -2.07 -7.39 21.41
C ASP A 153 -2.49 -7.14 22.85
N ASN A 154 -3.76 -6.76 23.02
CA ASN A 154 -4.44 -6.76 24.31
C ASN A 154 -3.75 -5.93 25.40
N VAL A 155 -3.43 -4.66 25.10
CA VAL A 155 -2.86 -3.71 26.08
C VAL A 155 -3.90 -2.69 26.55
N THR A 156 -3.69 -2.08 27.72
CA THR A 156 -4.57 -1.00 28.19
C THR A 156 -4.43 0.25 27.32
N ASN A 157 -5.43 1.13 27.35
CA ASN A 157 -5.41 2.38 26.57
C ASN A 157 -4.15 3.24 26.83
N SER A 158 -3.79 3.39 28.11
CA SER A 158 -2.63 4.17 28.55
C SER A 158 -1.30 3.56 28.07
N VAL A 159 -1.17 2.23 28.16
CA VAL A 159 -0.01 1.52 27.62
C VAL A 159 0.04 1.67 26.11
N ALA A 160 -1.10 1.58 25.42
CA ALA A 160 -1.15 1.74 23.97
C ALA A 160 -0.70 3.14 23.52
N ASP A 161 -1.20 4.20 24.15
CA ASP A 161 -0.81 5.58 23.79
C ASP A 161 0.67 5.85 24.02
N THR A 162 1.19 5.41 25.18
CA THR A 162 2.60 5.56 25.54
C THR A 162 3.50 4.78 24.56
N THR A 163 3.10 3.56 24.22
CA THR A 163 3.83 2.69 23.28
C THR A 163 3.81 3.25 21.86
N VAL A 164 2.66 3.73 21.37
CA VAL A 164 2.57 4.36 20.04
C VAL A 164 3.47 5.58 19.95
N LYS A 165 3.51 6.41 20.99
CA LYS A 165 4.42 7.56 21.04
C LYS A 165 5.89 7.11 20.96
N TRP A 166 6.29 6.16 21.81
CA TRP A 166 7.65 5.64 21.83
C TRP A 166 8.06 4.99 20.50
N LEU A 167 7.18 4.19 19.88
CA LEU A 167 7.43 3.58 18.57
C LEU A 167 7.64 4.63 17.47
N LYS A 168 6.80 5.68 17.48
CA LYS A 168 6.92 6.80 16.55
C LYS A 168 8.23 7.56 16.73
N GLU A 169 8.74 7.69 17.94
CA GLU A 169 10.02 8.37 18.19
C GLU A 169 11.21 7.47 17.82
N LYS A 170 11.16 6.19 18.18
CA LYS A 170 12.29 5.25 18.04
C LYS A 170 12.45 4.68 16.62
N TYR A 171 11.35 4.22 16.00
CA TYR A 171 11.41 3.50 14.72
C TYR A 171 10.97 4.34 13.52
N ALA A 172 10.66 5.61 13.76
CA ALA A 172 10.35 6.60 12.74
C ALA A 172 11.22 6.48 11.47
N PRO A 173 12.58 6.45 11.56
CA PRO A 173 13.44 6.40 10.37
C PRO A 173 13.34 5.08 9.59
N LEU A 174 13.09 3.96 10.29
CA LEU A 174 12.95 2.64 9.70
C LEU A 174 11.61 2.52 8.97
N LEU A 175 10.57 3.08 9.56
CA LEU A 175 9.20 3.00 9.06
C LEU A 175 8.95 3.88 7.82
N THR A 176 9.77 4.92 7.61
CA THR A 176 9.64 5.87 6.50
C THR A 176 10.58 5.58 5.30
N LEU A 177 11.37 4.50 5.34
CA LEU A 177 12.35 4.17 4.29
C LEU A 177 11.76 4.09 2.87
N HIS A 178 10.52 3.65 2.71
CA HIS A 178 9.88 3.58 1.40
C HIS A 178 9.58 4.95 0.77
N MET A 179 9.51 5.97 1.61
CA MET A 179 9.19 7.33 1.22
C MET A 179 10.42 8.06 0.73
N VAL A 180 11.59 7.71 1.27
CA VAL A 180 12.87 8.31 0.92
C VAL A 180 13.76 7.24 0.31
N ARG A 181 13.92 7.27 -1.01
CA ARG A 181 14.72 6.27 -1.74
C ARG A 181 15.63 6.93 -2.76
N ALA A 182 16.65 6.21 -3.21
CA ALA A 182 17.50 6.63 -4.31
C ALA A 182 17.23 5.78 -5.55
N ASP A 183 16.73 6.40 -6.60
CA ASP A 183 16.46 5.77 -7.88
C ASP A 183 17.67 5.98 -8.81
N LEU A 184 18.34 4.89 -9.21
CA LEU A 184 19.49 4.95 -10.15
C LEU A 184 19.01 5.40 -11.54
N GLN A 185 19.71 6.37 -12.11
CA GLN A 185 19.43 6.93 -13.43
C GLN A 185 20.38 6.34 -14.49
N PRO A 186 20.01 6.36 -15.79
CA PRO A 186 20.81 5.77 -16.87
C PRO A 186 22.24 6.32 -17.00
N ASN A 187 22.50 7.54 -16.53
CA ASN A 187 23.79 8.22 -16.53
C ASN A 187 24.63 7.95 -15.27
N ASN A 188 24.33 6.87 -14.51
CA ASN A 188 25.05 6.47 -13.29
C ASN A 188 25.05 7.51 -12.16
N VAL A 189 24.04 8.40 -12.13
CA VAL A 189 23.72 9.22 -10.97
C VAL A 189 22.41 8.75 -10.36
N TYR A 190 22.11 9.18 -9.15
CA TYR A 190 20.88 8.88 -8.44
C TYR A 190 19.96 10.11 -8.42
N THR A 191 18.67 9.84 -8.40
CA THR A 191 17.66 10.80 -7.96
C THR A 191 17.18 10.34 -6.59
N VAL A 192 17.40 11.13 -5.55
CA VAL A 192 16.79 10.87 -4.25
C VAL A 192 15.36 11.38 -4.27
N VAL A 193 14.40 10.49 -4.05
CA VAL A 193 12.96 10.76 -4.11
C VAL A 193 12.40 10.81 -2.70
N VAL A 194 11.54 11.81 -2.44
CA VAL A 194 10.74 11.92 -1.21
C VAL A 194 9.25 11.98 -1.56
N ASP A 195 8.50 10.94 -1.18
CA ASP A 195 7.05 10.87 -1.40
C ASP A 195 6.27 11.52 -0.24
N CYS A 196 5.35 12.43 -0.58
CA CYS A 196 4.59 13.29 0.33
C CYS A 196 3.07 13.14 0.09
N TYR A 197 2.26 12.93 1.12
CA TYR A 197 0.83 12.60 0.97
C TYR A 197 -0.12 13.81 1.11
N SER A 198 0.42 15.00 1.38
CA SER A 198 -0.33 16.26 1.41
C SER A 198 0.57 17.45 1.05
N PHE A 199 -0.04 18.57 0.68
CA PHE A 199 0.71 19.80 0.40
C PHE A 199 1.52 20.29 1.61
N SER A 200 0.98 20.15 2.83
CA SER A 200 1.66 20.50 4.07
C SER A 200 2.92 19.64 4.29
N THR A 201 2.82 18.32 4.02
CA THR A 201 3.98 17.42 4.12
C THR A 201 5.03 17.69 3.06
N LEU A 202 4.61 18.12 1.86
CA LEU A 202 5.52 18.60 0.81
C LEU A 202 6.30 19.83 1.28
N GLN A 203 5.61 20.87 1.77
CA GLN A 203 6.25 22.12 2.20
C GLN A 203 7.29 21.88 3.30
N TYR A 204 6.92 21.07 4.30
CA TYR A 204 7.85 20.68 5.36
C TYR A 204 9.06 19.91 4.80
N ALA A 205 8.81 18.88 3.99
CA ALA A 205 9.87 18.03 3.47
C ALA A 205 10.81 18.78 2.54
N LEU A 206 10.30 19.71 1.73
CA LEU A 206 11.09 20.54 0.83
C LEU A 206 12.03 21.45 1.62
N ASN A 207 11.50 22.14 2.64
CA ASN A 207 12.30 23.01 3.50
C ASN A 207 13.37 22.20 4.27
N ARG A 208 12.99 21.02 4.78
CA ARG A 208 13.92 20.18 5.53
C ARG A 208 15.01 19.60 4.63
N ALA A 209 14.65 19.09 3.46
CA ALA A 209 15.61 18.57 2.49
C ALA A 209 16.58 19.66 2.01
N ALA A 210 16.10 20.87 1.73
CA ALA A 210 16.96 22.00 1.41
C ALA A 210 17.98 22.30 2.52
N ALA A 211 17.51 22.36 3.77
CA ALA A 211 18.37 22.64 4.93
C ALA A 211 19.42 21.54 5.14
N ASP A 212 19.00 20.27 5.10
CA ASP A 212 19.89 19.12 5.28
C ASP A 212 20.96 19.06 4.17
N LEU A 213 20.58 19.32 2.91
CA LEU A 213 21.50 19.37 1.78
C LEU A 213 22.52 20.52 1.90
N ARG A 214 22.10 21.71 2.37
CA ARG A 214 23.05 22.83 2.59
C ARG A 214 24.14 22.49 3.59
N ILE A 215 23.81 21.70 4.60
CA ILE A 215 24.74 21.32 5.68
C ILE A 215 25.63 20.16 5.22
N THR A 216 25.04 19.13 4.62
CA THR A 216 25.73 17.87 4.35
C THR A 216 26.35 17.77 2.97
N GLU A 217 25.83 18.54 2.01
CA GLU A 217 26.25 18.54 0.61
C GLU A 217 26.37 20.00 0.12
N PRO A 218 27.28 20.82 0.68
CA PRO A 218 27.35 22.26 0.41
C PRO A 218 27.61 22.61 -1.07
N GLY A 219 28.17 21.68 -1.86
CA GLY A 219 28.34 21.82 -3.31
C GLY A 219 27.11 21.45 -4.14
N TYR A 220 26.00 21.02 -3.51
CA TYR A 220 24.78 20.65 -4.21
C TYR A 220 24.04 21.88 -4.75
N ILE A 221 23.75 21.84 -6.05
CA ILE A 221 22.99 22.89 -6.73
C ILE A 221 21.52 22.76 -6.33
N GLN A 222 21.03 23.67 -5.48
CA GLN A 222 19.69 23.61 -4.92
C GLN A 222 18.57 23.60 -5.96
N SER A 223 18.76 24.23 -7.13
CA SER A 223 17.78 24.19 -8.23
C SER A 223 17.61 22.81 -8.88
N ASN A 224 18.51 21.85 -8.62
CA ASN A 224 18.31 20.45 -9.02
C ASN A 224 17.29 19.73 -8.13
N MET A 225 16.91 20.31 -6.99
CA MET A 225 15.81 19.81 -6.18
C MET A 225 14.49 20.37 -6.70
N VAL A 226 13.67 19.49 -7.25
CA VAL A 226 12.36 19.85 -7.81
C VAL A 226 11.24 19.14 -7.06
N HIS A 227 10.01 19.60 -7.22
CA HIS A 227 8.84 18.91 -6.71
C HIS A 227 7.73 18.87 -7.75
N ASN A 228 6.91 17.83 -7.72
CA ASN A 228 5.80 17.62 -8.62
C ASN A 228 4.57 17.14 -7.85
N GLN A 229 3.38 17.43 -8.36
CA GLN A 229 2.14 16.80 -7.92
C GLN A 229 1.84 15.61 -8.85
N ASN A 230 1.57 14.46 -8.25
CA ASN A 230 1.13 13.26 -8.94
C ASN A 230 -0.35 13.35 -9.33
N SER A 231 -0.78 12.55 -10.30
CA SER A 231 -2.17 12.52 -10.76
C SER A 231 -3.18 12.08 -9.70
N ASP A 232 -2.72 11.40 -8.64
CA ASP A 232 -3.52 10.97 -7.49
C ASP A 232 -3.62 12.05 -6.39
N GLY A 233 -3.08 13.25 -6.62
CA GLY A 233 -3.07 14.36 -5.69
C GLY A 233 -1.97 14.30 -4.62
N THR A 234 -1.14 13.24 -4.62
CA THR A 234 0.07 13.17 -3.79
C THR A 234 1.18 14.03 -4.39
N TYR A 235 2.25 14.25 -3.64
CA TYR A 235 3.37 15.09 -4.04
C TYR A 235 4.68 14.31 -3.95
N ARG A 236 5.66 14.71 -4.75
CA ARG A 236 6.99 14.11 -4.78
C ARG A 236 8.06 15.19 -4.86
N ILE A 237 9.11 15.05 -4.08
CA ILE A 237 10.36 15.80 -4.23
C ILE A 237 11.37 14.91 -4.94
N GLU A 238 12.11 15.47 -5.88
CA GLU A 238 13.22 14.82 -6.58
C GLU A 238 14.48 15.67 -6.38
N ILE A 239 15.45 15.10 -5.67
CA ILE A 239 16.80 15.65 -5.51
C ILE A 239 17.65 14.96 -6.59
N ARG A 240 17.84 15.65 -7.72
CA ARG A 240 18.44 15.07 -8.93
C ARG A 240 19.96 15.21 -8.93
N ASN A 241 20.63 14.42 -9.76
CA ASN A 241 22.08 14.47 -9.98
C ASN A 241 22.91 14.15 -8.71
N CYS A 242 22.41 13.27 -7.84
CA CYS A 242 23.17 12.79 -6.69
C CYS A 242 24.21 11.77 -7.14
N ASN A 243 25.49 11.99 -6.86
CA ASN A 243 26.48 10.92 -7.04
C ASN A 243 26.22 9.77 -6.02
N PRO A 244 26.79 8.56 -6.24
CA PRO A 244 26.53 7.41 -5.37
C PRO A 244 26.85 7.65 -3.89
N GLN A 245 27.92 8.41 -3.58
CA GLN A 245 28.33 8.72 -2.22
C GLN A 245 27.35 9.68 -1.53
N MET A 246 26.85 10.67 -2.27
CA MET A 246 25.82 11.60 -1.80
C MET A 246 24.52 10.84 -1.51
N ALA A 247 24.04 10.00 -2.42
CA ALA A 247 22.82 9.24 -2.22
C ALA A 247 22.88 8.36 -0.96
N LYS A 248 24.04 7.71 -0.70
CA LYS A 248 24.30 6.92 0.51
C LYS A 248 24.24 7.73 1.81
N ARG A 249 24.52 9.04 1.78
CA ARG A 249 24.44 9.93 2.96
C ARG A 249 23.06 10.58 3.11
N VAL A 250 22.49 11.05 2.01
CA VAL A 250 21.26 11.84 2.00
C VAL A 250 20.04 10.98 2.31
N VAL A 251 19.94 9.75 1.78
CA VAL A 251 18.77 8.90 2.02
C VAL A 251 18.56 8.60 3.51
N PRO A 252 19.56 8.10 4.28
CA PRO A 252 19.38 7.86 5.71
C PRO A 252 19.09 9.13 6.52
N LEU A 253 19.74 10.25 6.17
CA LEU A 253 19.55 11.53 6.84
C LEU A 253 18.12 12.06 6.68
N LEU A 254 17.63 12.11 5.44
CA LEU A 254 16.28 12.56 5.15
C LEU A 254 15.25 11.60 5.74
N SER A 255 15.47 10.29 5.65
CA SER A 255 14.60 9.29 6.29
C SER A 255 14.44 9.58 7.79
N LYS A 256 15.55 9.90 8.47
CA LYS A 256 15.58 10.25 9.89
C LYS A 256 14.95 11.60 10.23
N ASN A 257 15.21 12.63 9.43
CA ASN A 257 14.77 13.99 9.76
C ASN A 257 13.31 14.24 9.37
N LEU A 258 12.85 13.60 8.29
CA LEU A 258 11.47 13.67 7.85
C LEU A 258 10.53 12.80 8.68
N SER A 259 11.05 11.88 9.49
CA SER A 259 10.24 11.05 10.37
C SER A 259 9.82 11.73 11.69
N THR A 260 10.02 13.04 11.83
CA THR A 260 9.64 13.84 13.01
C THR A 260 8.17 14.29 12.98
N ASP A 261 7.69 14.96 14.05
CA ASP A 261 6.27 15.23 14.39
C ASP A 261 5.36 15.72 13.25
N THR A 262 5.89 16.37 12.20
CA THR A 262 5.10 16.84 11.06
C THR A 262 4.60 15.70 10.14
N TYR A 263 5.22 14.53 10.16
CA TYR A 263 4.85 13.34 9.37
C TYR A 263 3.89 12.38 10.11
N ALA A 264 3.27 12.82 11.21
CA ALA A 264 2.36 12.04 12.05
C ALA A 264 1.22 11.33 11.29
N ASN A 265 0.72 11.91 10.19
CA ASN A 265 -0.34 11.31 9.36
C ASN A 265 0.11 10.06 8.58
N ILE A 266 1.42 9.90 8.37
CA ILE A 266 2.00 8.84 7.55
C ILE A 266 2.49 7.68 8.43
N LEU A 267 3.12 8.03 9.57
CA LEU A 267 3.30 7.06 10.65
C LEU A 267 1.95 6.59 11.22
N GLY A 268 0.88 7.40 11.13
CA GLY A 268 -0.48 7.00 11.49
C GLY A 268 -1.10 5.91 10.61
N LYS A 269 -0.61 5.73 9.37
CA LYS A 269 -0.99 4.58 8.52
C LYS A 269 -0.14 3.34 8.79
N THR A 270 1.07 3.56 9.29
CA THR A 270 2.08 2.52 9.58
C THR A 270 1.86 1.91 10.96
N ILE A 271 1.54 2.74 11.96
CA ILE A 271 1.26 2.34 13.34
C ILE A 271 -0.21 2.61 13.62
N VAL A 272 -1.01 1.55 13.59
CA VAL A 272 -2.45 1.62 13.82
C VAL A 272 -2.75 1.09 15.22
N LYS A 273 -3.34 1.94 16.06
CA LYS A 273 -3.95 1.56 17.33
C LYS A 273 -5.44 1.30 17.11
N SER A 274 -5.98 0.20 17.61
CA SER A 274 -7.39 -0.16 17.45
C SER A 274 -7.97 -0.73 18.74
N PRO A 275 -9.20 -0.36 19.14
CA PRO A 275 -9.86 -0.96 20.29
C PRO A 275 -10.26 -2.41 19.99
N THR A 276 -10.25 -3.25 21.02
CA THR A 276 -10.77 -4.63 20.98
C THR A 276 -12.19 -4.68 21.56
N SER A 277 -12.90 -5.79 21.34
CA SER A 277 -14.20 -6.05 21.96
C SER A 277 -14.15 -6.19 23.48
N TYR A 278 -12.95 -6.30 24.07
CA TYR A 278 -12.73 -6.54 25.50
C TYR A 278 -12.33 -5.27 26.27
N GLY A 279 -12.41 -4.10 25.64
CA GLY A 279 -11.99 -2.82 26.25
C GLY A 279 -10.47 -2.61 26.31
N SER A 280 -9.70 -3.50 25.68
CA SER A 280 -8.25 -3.35 25.48
C SER A 280 -7.95 -2.80 24.08
N PHE A 281 -6.67 -2.66 23.75
CA PHE A 281 -6.20 -2.12 22.48
C PHE A 281 -5.14 -3.01 21.86
N ASP A 282 -5.20 -3.08 20.53
CA ASP A 282 -4.19 -3.68 19.68
C ASP A 282 -3.41 -2.58 18.97
N ILE A 283 -2.10 -2.81 18.78
CA ILE A 283 -1.25 -1.99 17.92
C ILE A 283 -0.76 -2.87 16.76
N ARG A 284 -0.85 -2.35 15.54
CA ARG A 284 -0.31 -2.97 14.32
C ARG A 284 0.71 -2.04 13.72
N ILE A 285 1.93 -2.54 13.57
CA ILE A 285 3.05 -1.82 12.97
C ILE A 285 3.32 -2.46 11.61
N LYS A 286 3.10 -1.73 10.54
CA LYS A 286 3.26 -2.14 9.14
C LYS A 286 4.08 -1.08 8.42
N GLY A 287 5.35 -1.35 8.18
CA GLY A 287 6.20 -0.53 7.32
C GLY A 287 7.16 -1.36 6.48
N GLU A 288 7.57 -0.80 5.35
CA GLU A 288 8.46 -1.42 4.35
C GLU A 288 9.89 -1.67 4.88
N GLY A 289 10.25 -1.09 6.05
CA GLY A 289 11.57 -1.25 6.67
C GLY A 289 11.79 -2.54 7.47
N PHE A 290 10.74 -3.34 7.72
CA PHE A 290 10.88 -4.57 8.52
C PHE A 290 11.16 -5.79 7.63
N ASN A 291 12.43 -6.14 7.49
CA ASN A 291 12.90 -7.35 6.80
C ASN A 291 13.12 -8.51 7.79
N ASN A 292 13.47 -9.70 7.27
CA ASN A 292 13.63 -10.92 8.08
C ASN A 292 14.79 -10.85 9.10
N HIS A 293 15.74 -9.92 8.91
CA HIS A 293 16.86 -9.71 9.82
C HIS A 293 16.50 -8.74 10.94
N ASP A 294 15.88 -7.60 10.61
CA ASP A 294 15.60 -6.52 11.57
C ASP A 294 14.37 -6.82 12.44
N THR A 295 13.40 -7.57 11.92
CA THR A 295 12.13 -7.81 12.62
C THR A 295 12.31 -8.51 13.97
N PRO A 296 13.06 -9.62 14.09
CA PRO A 296 13.25 -10.28 15.39
C PRO A 296 13.94 -9.37 16.42
N ILE A 297 14.86 -8.51 15.98
CA ILE A 297 15.55 -7.54 16.84
C ILE A 297 14.54 -6.54 17.39
N VAL A 298 13.75 -5.92 16.51
CA VAL A 298 12.74 -4.93 16.91
C VAL A 298 11.67 -5.55 17.81
N VAL A 299 11.24 -6.79 17.54
CA VAL A 299 10.32 -7.52 18.43
C VAL A 299 10.90 -7.66 19.84
N GLY A 300 12.17 -8.08 19.97
CA GLY A 300 12.82 -8.21 21.28
C GLY A 300 12.98 -6.87 22.02
N GLU A 301 13.23 -5.79 21.29
CA GLU A 301 13.28 -4.44 21.88
C GLU A 301 11.90 -3.96 22.37
N ILE A 302 10.84 -4.22 21.61
CA ILE A 302 9.45 -3.89 22.00
C ILE A 302 9.04 -4.71 23.23
N GLN A 303 9.36 -6.01 23.25
CA GLN A 303 9.10 -6.88 24.40
C GLN A 303 9.79 -6.34 25.67
N SER A 304 11.07 -5.98 25.56
CA SER A 304 11.84 -5.40 26.67
C SER A 304 11.23 -4.09 27.16
N TYR A 305 10.81 -3.22 26.24
CA TYR A 305 10.16 -1.95 26.55
C TYR A 305 8.82 -2.15 27.28
N LEU A 306 7.95 -3.04 26.77
CA LEU A 306 6.64 -3.30 27.36
C LEU A 306 6.74 -4.00 28.72
N TYR A 307 7.74 -4.85 28.92
CA TYR A 307 8.02 -5.43 30.23
C TYR A 307 8.44 -4.37 31.24
N ALA A 308 9.29 -3.42 30.85
CA ALA A 308 9.68 -2.29 31.71
C ALA A 308 8.49 -1.37 32.03
N LEU A 309 7.65 -1.07 31.02
CA LEU A 309 6.53 -0.14 31.13
C LEU A 309 5.36 -0.70 31.95
N ALA A 310 5.00 -1.97 31.74
CA ALA A 310 3.73 -2.53 32.24
C ALA A 310 3.80 -4.01 32.65
N LYS A 311 5.00 -4.60 32.77
CA LYS A 311 5.23 -6.01 33.11
C LYS A 311 4.54 -7.00 32.16
N LEU A 312 4.34 -6.59 30.91
CA LEU A 312 3.78 -7.46 29.87
C LEU A 312 4.84 -8.45 29.40
N THR A 313 4.43 -9.72 29.26
CA THR A 313 5.30 -10.82 28.81
C THR A 313 5.36 -10.88 27.28
N GLY A 314 6.26 -11.72 26.75
CA GLY A 314 6.52 -11.83 25.31
C GLY A 314 5.31 -12.18 24.45
N ASP A 315 4.29 -12.82 25.02
CA ASP A 315 3.07 -13.28 24.33
C ASP A 315 2.24 -12.13 23.74
N HIS A 316 2.42 -10.91 24.26
CA HIS A 316 1.75 -9.72 23.74
C HIS A 316 2.35 -9.21 22.43
N VAL A 317 3.58 -9.61 22.07
CA VAL A 317 4.30 -9.06 20.92
C VAL A 317 4.67 -10.16 19.96
N LYS A 318 4.17 -10.07 18.72
CA LYS A 318 4.46 -11.05 17.68
C LYS A 318 4.77 -10.39 16.34
N SER A 319 5.68 -10.99 15.58
CA SER A 319 5.82 -10.65 14.17
C SER A 319 4.70 -11.31 13.36
N PHE A 320 4.33 -10.69 12.26
CA PHE A 320 3.44 -11.26 11.28
C PHE A 320 3.91 -10.87 9.88
N LYS A 321 3.31 -11.48 8.86
CA LYS A 321 3.56 -11.12 7.47
C LYS A 321 2.34 -10.40 6.89
N TYR A 322 2.55 -9.38 6.06
CA TYR A 322 1.48 -8.64 5.39
C TYR A 322 1.87 -8.16 3.99
#